data_AF-B1WTD5-F1
#
_entry.id   AF-B1WTD5-F1
#
_cell.length_a   1.000
_cell.length_b   1.000
_cell.length_c   1.000
_cell.angle_alpha   90.00
_cell.angle_beta   90.00
_cell.angle_gamma   90.00
#
_symmetry.space_group_name_H-M   'P 1'
#
loop_
_entity.id
_entity.type
_entity.pdbx_description
1 polymer ?
#
loop_
_entity_poly.entity_id
_entity_poly.type
_entity_poly.pdbx_seq_one_letter_code
_entity_poly.pdbx_strand_id
1 'polypeptide(L)'
;MPNNSIESRAVARPPSDGSELIPAEVSRNFSNSGNQSPDPVLKDGYTRDDEGIINNYAIEPDEYQADYPAPYQQRRYLFQGAIAVVFIGCIIWVAFIVS
;
A
#
# COMPACT_ATOMS: atom_id res chain seq x y z
N MET A 1 59.90 -9.56 28.07
CA MET A 1 58.50 -9.19 28.37
C MET A 1 57.65 -9.60 27.17
N PRO A 2 56.54 -10.34 27.34
CA PRO A 2 55.80 -10.96 26.22
C PRO A 2 54.94 -9.94 25.45
N ASN A 3 54.85 -10.16 24.13
CA ASN A 3 54.20 -9.32 23.12
C ASN A 3 52.67 -9.59 23.07
N ASN A 4 51.87 -8.59 23.43
CA ASN A 4 50.41 -8.55 23.34
C ASN A 4 49.93 -8.22 21.91
N SER A 5 50.14 -9.15 20.99
CA SER A 5 49.76 -9.03 19.57
C SER A 5 48.29 -9.36 19.27
N ILE A 6 47.47 -9.65 20.29
CA ILE A 6 46.09 -10.11 20.11
C ILE A 6 45.08 -8.93 20.10
N GLU A 7 45.36 -7.81 20.78
CA GLU A 7 44.40 -6.68 20.87
C GLU A 7 44.37 -5.80 19.60
N SER A 8 45.47 -5.74 18.83
CA SER A 8 45.59 -4.82 17.68
C SER A 8 44.84 -5.28 16.42
N ARG A 9 44.23 -6.48 16.41
CA ARG A 9 43.47 -6.98 15.25
C ARG A 9 41.97 -6.68 15.30
N ALA A 10 41.48 -6.08 16.39
CA ALA A 10 40.05 -5.77 16.55
C ALA A 10 39.63 -4.40 15.97
N VAL A 11 40.58 -3.50 15.66
CA VAL A 11 40.29 -2.09 15.33
C VAL A 11 40.84 -1.71 13.96
N ALA A 12 40.29 -2.31 12.90
CA ALA A 12 40.49 -1.81 11.54
C ALA A 12 39.34 -2.27 10.63
N ARG A 13 38.10 -2.09 11.09
CA ARG A 13 36.97 -2.11 10.16
C ARG A 13 36.74 -0.67 9.71
N PRO A 14 36.78 -0.37 8.41
CA PRO A 14 36.45 0.96 7.91
C PRO A 14 35.06 1.37 8.42
N PRO A 15 34.81 2.67 8.66
CA PRO A 15 33.49 3.14 9.05
C PRO A 15 32.46 2.66 8.02
N SER A 16 31.34 2.14 8.53
CA SER A 16 30.26 1.62 7.69
C SER A 16 29.78 2.71 6.73
N ASP A 17 29.90 2.41 5.45
CA ASP A 17 29.50 3.27 4.33
C ASP A 17 28.06 2.94 3.86
N GLY A 18 27.36 2.03 4.55
CA GLY A 18 26.02 1.58 4.13
C GLY A 18 26.02 0.64 2.92
N SER A 19 27.11 0.57 2.15
CA SER A 19 27.31 -0.39 1.06
C SER A 19 27.19 -1.87 1.48
N GLU A 20 27.32 -2.17 2.77
CA GLU A 20 27.13 -3.50 3.36
C GLU A 20 25.66 -3.88 3.61
N LEU A 21 24.75 -2.90 3.54
CA LEU A 21 23.31 -3.10 3.63
C LEU A 21 22.71 -3.47 2.28
N ILE A 22 23.40 -3.13 1.19
CA ILE A 22 23.02 -3.54 -0.15
C ILE A 22 23.35 -5.03 -0.30
N PRO A 23 22.35 -5.89 -0.52
CA PRO A 23 22.60 -7.30 -0.61
C PRO A 23 23.39 -7.62 -1.90
N ALA A 24 24.25 -8.66 -1.83
CA ALA A 24 25.27 -8.91 -2.85
C ALA A 24 24.72 -9.15 -4.26
N GLU A 25 23.46 -9.58 -4.36
CA GLU A 25 22.71 -9.76 -5.61
C GLU A 25 22.39 -8.43 -6.32
N VAL A 26 22.22 -7.32 -5.60
CA VAL A 26 21.91 -6.00 -6.17
C VAL A 26 23.18 -5.33 -6.69
N SER A 27 24.28 -5.42 -5.93
CA SER A 27 25.60 -4.86 -6.31
C SER A 27 26.15 -5.37 -7.65
N ARG A 28 25.84 -6.62 -8.03
CA ARG A 28 26.31 -7.22 -9.29
C ARG A 28 25.71 -6.59 -10.54
N ASN A 29 24.55 -5.94 -10.44
CA ASN A 29 23.88 -5.34 -11.59
C ASN A 29 24.37 -3.91 -11.90
N PHE A 30 24.95 -3.19 -10.94
CA PHE A 30 25.42 -1.81 -11.17
C PHE A 30 26.73 -1.71 -11.93
N SER A 31 27.59 -2.74 -11.88
CA SER A 31 28.88 -2.74 -12.59
C SER A 31 28.75 -2.76 -14.12
N ASN A 32 27.57 -3.10 -14.64
CA ASN A 32 27.26 -3.11 -16.08
C ASN A 32 26.38 -1.92 -16.52
N SER A 33 26.01 -1.03 -15.59
CA SER A 33 24.97 0.00 -15.77
C SER A 33 25.52 1.39 -16.14
N GLY A 34 26.61 1.46 -16.89
CA GLY A 34 27.11 2.73 -17.42
C GLY A 34 26.21 3.36 -18.50
N ASN A 35 25.32 2.56 -19.13
CA ASN A 35 24.60 2.95 -20.35
C ASN A 35 23.10 2.55 -20.38
N GLN A 36 22.46 2.21 -19.26
CA GLN A 36 21.06 1.78 -19.27
C GLN A 36 20.13 2.84 -18.66
N SER A 37 19.28 3.36 -19.54
CA SER A 37 18.08 4.16 -19.26
C SER A 37 17.35 3.68 -18.00
N PRO A 38 16.76 4.59 -17.21
CA PRO A 38 16.00 4.23 -16.02
C PRO A 38 14.92 3.20 -16.38
N ASP A 39 15.05 2.07 -15.70
CA ASP A 39 14.04 1.09 -15.34
C ASP A 39 13.40 0.24 -16.45
N PRO A 40 13.70 -1.08 -16.50
CA PRO A 40 12.80 -2.02 -17.17
C PRO A 40 11.48 -2.01 -16.40
N VAL A 41 10.41 -1.60 -17.09
CA VAL A 41 9.03 -1.61 -16.59
C VAL A 41 8.78 -2.96 -15.92
N LEU A 42 8.77 -2.98 -14.59
CA LEU A 42 8.46 -4.19 -13.84
C LEU A 42 7.07 -4.64 -14.28
N LYS A 43 6.94 -5.93 -14.56
CA LYS A 43 5.70 -6.54 -15.04
C LYS A 43 4.57 -6.11 -14.09
N ASP A 44 3.56 -5.48 -14.67
CA ASP A 44 2.38 -4.89 -14.04
C ASP A 44 2.00 -5.65 -12.75
N GLY A 45 2.33 -5.07 -11.58
CA GLY A 45 2.21 -5.81 -10.32
C GLY A 45 3.29 -5.61 -9.26
N TYR A 46 4.43 -5.00 -9.59
CA TYR A 46 5.55 -4.85 -8.64
C TYR A 46 6.16 -3.45 -8.68
N THR A 47 6.41 -2.88 -7.50
CA THR A 47 7.22 -1.66 -7.33
C THR A 47 8.64 -2.03 -6.89
N ARG A 48 9.61 -1.15 -7.19
CA ARG A 48 10.99 -1.26 -6.74
C ARG A 48 11.24 -0.15 -5.73
N ASP A 49 12.02 -0.41 -4.68
CA ASP A 49 12.48 0.64 -3.78
C ASP A 49 13.66 1.44 -4.36
N ASP A 50 14.06 2.50 -3.66
CA ASP A 50 15.19 3.38 -4.03
C ASP A 50 16.53 2.63 -4.05
N GLU A 51 16.62 1.47 -3.37
CA GLU A 51 17.80 0.60 -3.33
C GLU A 51 17.81 -0.41 -4.49
N GLY A 52 16.74 -0.45 -5.27
CA GLY A 52 16.59 -1.38 -6.36
C GLY A 52 16.24 -2.80 -5.91
N ILE A 53 15.59 -3.00 -4.77
CA ILE A 53 15.03 -4.28 -4.33
C ILE A 53 13.54 -4.33 -4.71
N ILE A 54 13.04 -5.52 -5.06
CA ILE A 54 11.61 -5.71 -5.35
C ILE A 54 10.79 -5.60 -4.07
N ASN A 55 9.73 -4.81 -4.13
CA ASN A 55 8.79 -4.70 -3.03
C ASN A 55 7.87 -5.92 -3.00
N ASN A 56 7.86 -6.66 -1.88
CA ASN A 56 6.98 -7.83 -1.66
C ASN A 56 5.63 -7.46 -1.02
N TYR A 57 5.35 -6.17 -0.78
CA TYR A 57 4.04 -5.71 -0.36
C TYR A 57 3.05 -5.69 -1.53
N ALA A 58 1.76 -5.86 -1.21
CA ALA A 58 0.70 -5.73 -2.19
C ALA A 58 0.65 -4.29 -2.72
N ILE A 59 0.35 -4.13 -4.02
CA ILE A 59 0.03 -2.83 -4.59
C ILE A 59 -1.28 -2.33 -3.97
N GLU A 60 -1.26 -1.07 -3.51
CA GLU A 60 -2.47 -0.36 -3.11
C GLU A 60 -3.40 -0.28 -4.34
N PRO A 61 -4.64 -0.80 -4.26
CA PRO A 61 -5.58 -0.68 -5.36
C PRO A 61 -5.91 0.80 -5.60
N ASP A 62 -6.19 1.15 -6.85
CA ASP A 62 -6.66 2.50 -7.17
C ASP A 62 -7.90 2.84 -6.33
N GLU A 63 -7.85 3.99 -5.66
CA GLU A 63 -8.97 4.51 -4.88
C GLU A 63 -10.08 5.02 -5.81
N TYR A 64 -11.27 4.42 -5.71
CA TYR A 64 -12.44 4.92 -6.43
C TYR A 64 -13.17 5.96 -5.60
N GLN A 65 -13.32 7.17 -6.13
CA GLN A 65 -14.18 8.18 -5.52
C GLN A 65 -15.65 7.80 -5.70
N ALA A 66 -16.44 8.03 -4.66
CA ALA A 66 -17.88 7.81 -4.73
C ALA A 66 -18.55 8.91 -5.56
N ASP A 67 -19.17 8.52 -6.67
CA ASP A 67 -19.96 9.45 -7.49
C ASP A 67 -21.28 9.80 -6.82
N TYR A 68 -21.67 11.07 -6.93
CA TYR A 68 -22.98 11.51 -6.48
C TYR A 68 -24.10 10.90 -7.33
N PRO A 69 -25.20 10.40 -6.73
CA PRO A 69 -26.24 9.71 -7.48
C PRO A 69 -26.90 10.62 -8.50
N ALA A 70 -27.15 10.08 -9.69
CA ALA A 70 -27.86 10.79 -10.75
C ALA A 70 -29.31 11.14 -10.33
N PRO A 71 -29.92 12.19 -10.90
CA PRO A 71 -31.25 12.67 -10.50
C PRO A 71 -32.36 11.61 -10.55
N TYR A 72 -32.27 10.64 -11.47
CA TYR A 72 -33.24 9.55 -11.56
C TYR A 72 -33.12 8.57 -10.38
N GLN A 73 -31.90 8.33 -9.88
CA GLN A 73 -31.65 7.46 -8.72
C GLN A 73 -32.19 8.12 -7.46
N GLN A 74 -31.97 9.42 -7.30
CA GLN A 74 -32.49 10.20 -6.17
C GLN A 74 -34.01 10.14 -6.09
N ARG A 75 -34.72 10.26 -7.23
CA ARG A 75 -36.18 10.13 -7.28
C ARG A 75 -36.65 8.75 -6.85
N ARG A 76 -35.93 7.69 -7.24
CA ARG A 76 -36.24 6.32 -6.84
C ARG A 76 -36.04 6.11 -5.34
N TYR A 77 -34.98 6.68 -4.76
CA TYR A 77 -34.77 6.66 -3.31
C TYR A 77 -35.85 7.43 -2.55
N LEU A 78 -36.27 8.59 -3.07
CA LEU A 78 -37.36 9.35 -2.48
C LEU A 78 -38.67 8.53 -2.47
N PHE A 79 -38.96 7.85 -3.58
CA PHE A 79 -40.13 6.98 -3.68
C PHE A 79 -40.08 5.80 -2.72
N GLN A 80 -38.92 5.13 -2.61
CA GLN A 80 -38.70 4.06 -1.65
C GLN A 80 -38.86 4.54 -0.21
N GLY A 81 -38.32 5.72 0.12
CA GLY A 81 -38.50 6.35 1.43
C GLY A 81 -39.97 6.65 1.74
N ALA A 82 -40.72 7.18 0.77
CA ALA A 82 -42.14 7.45 0.93
C ALA A 82 -42.94 6.17 1.24
N ILE A 83 -42.68 5.08 0.52
CA ILE A 83 -43.31 3.78 0.78
C ILE A 83 -43.00 3.30 2.20
N ALA A 84 -41.74 3.38 2.62
CA ALA A 84 -41.32 2.95 3.95
C ALA A 84 -42.03 3.74 5.06
N VAL A 85 -42.15 5.05 4.91
CA VAL A 85 -42.85 5.92 5.88
C VAL A 85 -44.33 5.55 5.99
N VAL A 86 -45.02 5.36 4.85
CA VAL A 86 -46.42 4.93 4.84
C VAL A 86 -46.59 3.58 5.53
N PHE A 87 -45.71 2.62 5.22
CA PHE A 87 -45.76 1.29 5.82
C PHE A 87 -45.62 1.33 7.34
N ILE A 88 -44.63 2.07 7.85
CA ILE A 88 -44.43 2.26 9.30
C ILE A 88 -45.65 2.96 9.91
N GLY A 89 -46.19 3.98 9.24
CA GLY A 89 -47.41 4.67 9.68
C GLY A 89 -48.61 3.71 9.81
N CYS A 90 -48.79 2.80 8.86
CA CYS A 90 -49.83 1.77 8.92
C CYS A 90 -49.63 0.82 10.11
N ILE A 91 -48.40 0.36 10.37
CA ILE A 91 -48.11 -0.52 11.51
C ILE A 91 -48.47 0.17 12.82
N ILE A 92 -48.02 1.42 12.99
CA ILE A 92 -48.31 2.21 14.19
C ILE A 92 -49.83 2.39 14.34
N TRP A 93 -50.51 2.74 13.25
CA TRP A 93 -51.95 2.95 13.27
C TRP A 93 -52.73 1.69 13.69
N VAL A 94 -52.37 0.52 13.15
CA VAL A 94 -52.97 -0.76 13.54
C VAL A 94 -52.69 -1.08 15.01
N ALA A 95 -51.48 -0.84 15.50
CA ALA A 95 -51.14 -1.06 16.91
C ALA A 95 -51.99 -0.21 17.86
N PHE A 96 -52.27 1.05 17.50
CA PHE A 96 -53.17 1.91 18.28
C PHE A 96 -54.63 1.48 18.22
N ILE A 97 -55.11 0.93 17.08
CA ILE A 97 -56.49 0.45 16.94
C ILE A 97 -56.75 -0.79 17.80
N VAL A 98 -55.75 -1.66 17.97
CA VAL A 98 -55.88 -2.93 18.70
C VAL A 98 -55.56 -2.81 20.19
N SER A 99 -54.83 -1.76 20.61
CA SER A 99 -54.55 -1.47 22.02
C SER A 99 -55.77 -0.95 22.78
#